data_AF-A0A0D6TR92-F1
#
_entry.id   AF-A0A0D6TR92-F1
#
_cell.length_a   1.000
_cell.length_b   1.000
_cell.length_c   1.000
_cell.angle_alpha   90.00
_cell.angle_beta   90.00
_cell.angle_gamma   90.00
#
_symmetry.space_group_name_H-M   'P 1'
#
loop_
_entity.id
_entity.type
_entity.pdbx_description
1 polymer ?
#
loop_
_entity_poly.entity_id
_entity_poly.type
_entity_poly.pdbx_seq_one_letter_code
_entity_poly.pdbx_strand_id
1 'polypeptide(L)'
;MGGYYIPLIQGEIYGFQIGLLTDLMLWEHTRKLDYSKRKGEWLVGYGVGFTKGQNIRNQIKEHSIIENLDSNTRAVLFLQERIFNYGDFQKELNVYLKNIKNWHVSKIENNNIINANKLLLENKLQRSLDFIANYYTENFKLVTLMKFYPLQNQLSIIRMAKQKQEIDNESYLVQKQEIQSKFEKWLKKEQD
;
A
#
# COMPACT_ATOMS: atom_id res chain seq x y z
N MET A 1 -19.55 -26.11 -2.85
CA MET A 1 -18.39 -25.88 -1.96
C MET A 1 -17.15 -25.96 -2.83
N GLY A 2 -16.63 -24.81 -3.29
CA GLY A 2 -15.61 -24.75 -4.33
C GLY A 2 -14.32 -24.10 -3.83
N GLY A 3 -13.26 -24.90 -3.82
CA GLY A 3 -11.86 -24.48 -3.94
C GLY A 3 -11.33 -23.48 -2.89
N TYR A 4 -10.86 -23.99 -1.75
CA TYR A 4 -9.95 -23.24 -0.90
C TYR A 4 -8.66 -22.93 -1.68
N TYR A 5 -8.42 -21.64 -1.91
CA TYR A 5 -7.18 -21.14 -2.49
C TYR A 5 -6.02 -21.47 -1.54
N ILE A 6 -5.02 -22.19 -2.06
CA ILE A 6 -3.81 -22.63 -1.36
C ILE A 6 -3.00 -21.36 -1.02
N PRO A 7 -2.49 -21.21 0.22
CA PRO A 7 -1.64 -20.08 0.56
C PRO A 7 -0.43 -20.07 -0.38
N LEU A 8 -0.18 -18.92 -1.01
CA LEU A 8 1.13 -18.59 -1.58
C LEU A 8 2.19 -19.10 -0.61
N ILE A 9 3.05 -20.02 -1.06
CA ILE A 9 4.13 -20.56 -0.23
C ILE A 9 4.92 -19.34 0.26
N GLN A 10 5.08 -19.17 1.56
CA GLN A 10 5.66 -17.98 2.19
C GLN A 10 6.98 -17.51 1.52
N GLY A 11 7.76 -18.45 0.97
CA GLY A 11 8.95 -18.16 0.17
C GLY A 11 8.70 -17.38 -1.14
N GLU A 12 7.56 -17.55 -1.81
CA GLU A 12 7.19 -16.77 -2.99
C GLU A 12 6.88 -15.31 -2.63
N ILE A 13 6.23 -15.07 -1.49
CA ILE A 13 5.97 -13.71 -0.98
C ILE A 13 7.28 -13.02 -0.65
N TYR A 14 8.20 -13.70 0.07
CA TYR A 14 9.51 -13.15 0.36
C TYR A 14 10.34 -12.91 -0.91
N GLY A 15 10.30 -13.85 -1.85
CA GLY A 15 10.94 -13.69 -3.15
C GLY A 15 10.42 -12.46 -3.88
N PHE A 16 9.10 -12.27 -3.93
CA PHE A 16 8.47 -11.09 -4.52
C PHE A 16 8.94 -9.79 -3.87
N GLN A 17 8.92 -9.72 -2.54
CA GLN A 17 9.38 -8.54 -1.79
C GLN A 17 10.85 -8.21 -2.12
N ILE A 18 11.73 -9.21 -2.11
CA ILE A 18 13.15 -9.02 -2.41
C ILE A 18 13.36 -8.62 -3.88
N GLY A 19 12.63 -9.24 -4.81
CA GLY A 19 12.67 -8.87 -6.23
C GLY A 19 12.19 -7.43 -6.47
N LEU A 20 11.24 -6.96 -5.68
CA LEU A 20 10.71 -5.61 -5.78
C LEU A 20 11.65 -4.55 -5.15
N LEU A 21 12.40 -4.92 -4.11
CA LEU A 21 13.22 -4.00 -3.32
C LEU A 21 14.69 -3.94 -3.74
N THR A 22 15.16 -4.83 -4.61
CA THR A 22 16.60 -4.94 -4.94
C THR A 22 16.87 -4.79 -6.43
N ASP A 23 18.11 -4.42 -6.78
CA ASP A 23 18.66 -4.49 -8.15
C ASP A 23 19.37 -5.84 -8.42
N LEU A 24 19.21 -6.82 -7.53
CA LEU A 24 19.88 -8.11 -7.66
C LEU A 24 19.39 -8.86 -8.90
N MET A 25 20.23 -9.76 -9.42
CA MET A 25 19.81 -10.74 -10.42
C MET A 25 19.60 -12.09 -9.76
N LEU A 26 18.44 -12.70 -10.01
CA LEU A 26 18.21 -14.09 -9.63
C LEU A 26 19.03 -14.98 -10.55
N TRP A 27 19.73 -15.92 -9.95
CA TRP A 27 20.43 -16.95 -10.68
C TRP A 27 19.75 -18.30 -10.49
N GLU A 28 19.08 -18.78 -11.53
CA GLU A 28 18.41 -20.09 -11.54
C GLU A 28 19.39 -21.17 -12.01
N HIS A 29 19.62 -22.16 -11.15
CA HIS A 29 20.61 -23.21 -11.36
C HIS A 29 20.05 -24.30 -12.30
N THR A 30 20.51 -24.36 -13.55
CA THR A 30 20.45 -25.60 -14.35
C THR A 30 21.82 -26.26 -14.56
N ARG A 31 22.95 -25.55 -14.35
CA ARG A 31 24.34 -26.10 -14.36
C ARG A 31 25.32 -25.28 -13.49
N LYS A 32 26.49 -25.88 -13.18
CA LYS A 32 27.57 -25.39 -12.27
C LYS A 32 27.90 -23.89 -12.43
N LEU A 33 28.05 -23.22 -11.28
CA LEU A 33 28.28 -21.78 -11.18
C LEU A 33 29.78 -21.44 -11.29
N ASP A 34 30.13 -20.55 -12.22
CA ASP A 34 31.50 -20.02 -12.42
C ASP A 34 31.55 -18.54 -11.99
N TYR A 35 31.95 -18.31 -10.73
CA TYR A 35 32.02 -16.99 -10.10
C TYR A 35 32.99 -16.04 -10.81
N SER A 36 33.98 -16.56 -11.55
CA SER A 36 35.07 -15.75 -12.13
C SER A 36 34.64 -14.92 -13.35
N LYS A 37 33.51 -15.26 -13.97
CA LYS A 37 33.07 -14.66 -15.25
C LYS A 37 32.03 -13.55 -15.11
N ARG A 38 31.56 -13.22 -13.91
CA ARG A 38 30.43 -12.29 -13.76
C ARG A 38 30.67 -11.20 -12.71
N LYS A 39 30.44 -9.95 -13.09
CA LYS A 39 30.48 -8.76 -12.22
C LYS A 39 29.08 -8.52 -11.65
N GLY A 40 28.89 -8.58 -10.34
CA GLY A 40 27.62 -8.25 -9.66
C GLY A 40 27.34 -9.07 -8.39
N GLU A 41 26.32 -8.64 -7.63
CA GLU A 41 25.77 -9.34 -6.45
C GLU A 41 24.60 -10.25 -6.86
N TRP A 42 24.49 -11.43 -6.24
CA TRP A 42 23.56 -12.50 -6.68
C TRP A 42 22.68 -12.98 -5.53
N LEU A 43 21.44 -13.36 -5.87
CA LEU A 43 20.50 -13.99 -4.95
C LEU A 43 20.26 -15.44 -5.39
N VAL A 44 20.39 -16.40 -4.46
CA VAL A 44 20.18 -17.83 -4.72
C VAL A 44 18.91 -18.28 -3.97
N GLY A 45 17.96 -18.89 -4.68
CA GLY A 45 16.87 -19.67 -4.04
C GLY A 45 15.47 -19.04 -3.98
N TYR A 46 15.20 -17.88 -4.59
CA TYR A 46 13.89 -17.20 -4.47
C TYR A 46 12.92 -17.43 -5.65
N GLY A 47 13.37 -18.09 -6.73
CA GLY A 47 12.53 -18.60 -7.82
C GLY A 47 11.52 -17.61 -8.41
N VAL A 48 10.30 -18.10 -8.67
CA VAL A 48 9.23 -17.39 -9.39
C VAL A 48 8.82 -16.06 -8.74
N GLY A 49 8.77 -15.99 -7.41
CA GLY A 49 8.36 -14.78 -6.68
C GLY A 49 9.30 -13.60 -6.98
N PHE A 50 10.61 -13.84 -6.93
CA PHE A 50 11.61 -12.83 -7.23
C PHE A 50 11.49 -12.29 -8.65
N THR A 51 11.34 -13.18 -9.64
CA THR A 51 11.17 -12.79 -11.04
C THR A 51 9.94 -11.91 -11.23
N LYS A 52 8.81 -12.24 -10.56
CA LYS A 52 7.62 -11.38 -10.57
C LYS A 52 7.92 -10.01 -9.94
N GLY A 53 8.59 -9.96 -8.79
CA GLY A 53 8.98 -8.72 -8.14
C GLY A 53 9.85 -7.82 -9.03
N GLN A 54 10.89 -8.37 -9.66
CA GLN A 54 11.75 -7.65 -10.60
C GLN A 54 10.99 -7.13 -11.81
N ASN A 55 10.08 -7.93 -12.38
CA ASN A 55 9.26 -7.51 -13.51
C ASN A 55 8.40 -6.30 -13.16
N ILE A 56 7.76 -6.29 -11.99
CA ILE A 56 6.99 -5.13 -11.51
C ILE A 56 7.90 -3.93 -11.26
N ARG A 57 9.05 -4.14 -10.63
CA ARG A 57 10.03 -3.08 -10.37
C ARG A 57 10.50 -2.41 -11.66
N ASN A 58 10.75 -3.19 -12.71
CA ASN A 58 11.12 -2.68 -14.03
C ASN A 58 9.97 -1.89 -14.66
N GLN A 59 8.73 -2.37 -14.57
CA GLN A 59 7.55 -1.60 -15.03
C GLN A 59 7.42 -0.26 -14.28
N ILE A 60 7.67 -0.23 -12.96
CA ILE A 60 7.71 1.03 -12.20
C ILE A 60 8.81 1.94 -12.74
N LYS A 61 10.03 1.43 -12.97
CA LYS A 61 11.14 2.22 -13.53
C LYS A 61 10.81 2.80 -14.90
N GLU A 62 10.13 2.05 -15.76
CA GLU A 62 9.76 2.47 -17.10
C GLU A 62 8.67 3.56 -17.12
N HIS A 63 7.76 3.52 -16.14
CA HIS A 63 6.57 4.39 -16.13
C HIS A 63 6.60 5.46 -15.03
N SER A 64 7.67 5.56 -14.24
CA SER A 64 7.82 6.57 -13.19
C SER A 64 9.19 7.27 -13.24
N ILE A 65 9.23 8.46 -12.67
CA ILE A 65 10.48 9.19 -12.45
C ILE A 65 11.30 8.42 -11.41
N ILE A 66 12.60 8.27 -11.64
CA ILE A 66 13.53 7.47 -10.82
C ILE A 66 13.41 7.80 -9.31
N GLU A 67 13.24 9.09 -9.00
CA GLU A 67 13.08 9.60 -7.62
C GLU A 67 11.89 8.98 -6.86
N ASN A 68 10.85 8.55 -7.59
CA ASN A 68 9.67 7.95 -7.00
C ASN A 68 9.77 6.43 -6.83
N LEU A 69 10.84 5.78 -7.31
CA LEU A 69 10.93 4.31 -7.36
C LEU A 69 10.74 3.64 -6.01
N ASP A 70 11.39 4.12 -4.95
CA ASP A 70 11.26 3.56 -3.59
C ASP A 70 9.84 3.72 -3.05
N SER A 71 9.25 4.91 -3.17
CA SER A 71 7.88 5.16 -2.72
C SER A 71 6.82 4.35 -3.48
N ASN A 72 7.01 4.17 -4.79
CA ASN A 72 6.15 3.36 -5.65
C ASN A 72 6.27 1.87 -5.30
N THR A 73 7.50 1.41 -5.07
CA THR A 73 7.78 0.06 -4.60
C THR A 73 7.07 -0.24 -3.28
N ARG A 74 7.18 0.66 -2.29
CA ARG A 74 6.46 0.52 -1.01
C ARG A 74 4.95 0.54 -1.19
N ALA A 75 4.43 1.36 -2.10
CA ALA A 75 3.01 1.41 -2.45
C ALA A 75 2.50 0.08 -3.03
N VAL A 76 3.32 -0.64 -3.81
CA VAL A 76 2.96 -1.98 -4.29
C VAL A 76 2.92 -3.00 -3.15
N LEU A 77 3.87 -2.95 -2.21
CA LEU A 77 3.82 -3.80 -1.02
C LEU A 77 2.57 -3.50 -0.18
N PHE A 78 2.26 -2.22 0.02
CA PHE A 78 1.04 -1.78 0.67
C PHE A 78 -0.23 -2.32 -0.03
N LEU A 79 -0.26 -2.33 -1.37
CA LEU A 79 -1.37 -2.92 -2.13
C LEU A 79 -1.45 -4.43 -1.91
N GLN A 80 -0.31 -5.13 -1.92
CA GLN A 80 -0.23 -6.57 -1.71
C GLN A 80 -0.76 -6.98 -0.34
N GLU A 81 -0.38 -6.26 0.72
CA GLU A 81 -0.85 -6.52 2.09
C GLU A 81 -2.37 -6.39 2.24
N ARG A 82 -3.02 -5.63 1.35
CA ARG A 82 -4.47 -5.39 1.37
C ARG A 82 -5.27 -6.31 0.48
N ILE A 83 -4.61 -7.07 -0.41
CA ILE A 83 -5.25 -8.02 -1.31
C ILE A 83 -4.76 -9.43 -1.00
N PHE A 84 -5.57 -10.17 -0.23
CA PHE A 84 -5.23 -11.53 0.21
C PHE A 84 -5.17 -12.56 -0.93
N ASN A 85 -5.83 -12.32 -2.06
CA ASN A 85 -5.82 -13.21 -3.23
C ASN A 85 -4.82 -12.73 -4.28
N TYR A 86 -3.80 -13.54 -4.58
CA TYR A 86 -2.75 -13.18 -5.54
C TYR A 86 -3.28 -12.91 -6.96
N GLY A 87 -4.29 -13.69 -7.38
CA GLY A 87 -4.91 -13.51 -8.70
C GLY A 87 -5.61 -12.16 -8.84
N ASP A 88 -6.18 -11.66 -7.74
CA ASP A 88 -6.81 -10.34 -7.69
C ASP A 88 -5.75 -9.24 -7.53
N PHE A 89 -4.69 -9.50 -6.75
CA PHE A 89 -3.57 -8.58 -6.60
C PHE A 89 -2.93 -8.22 -7.94
N GLN A 90 -2.63 -9.21 -8.78
CA GLN A 90 -2.00 -8.94 -10.08
C GLN A 90 -2.91 -8.12 -11.00
N LYS A 91 -4.22 -8.39 -10.99
CA LYS A 91 -5.20 -7.64 -11.79
C LYS A 91 -5.27 -6.19 -11.32
N GLU A 92 -5.43 -5.98 -10.02
CA GLU A 92 -5.46 -4.65 -9.40
C GLU A 92 -4.17 -3.88 -9.65
N LEU A 93 -3.02 -4.50 -9.41
CA LEU A 93 -1.71 -3.90 -9.65
C LEU A 93 -1.55 -3.44 -11.11
N ASN A 94 -1.99 -4.24 -12.08
CA ASN A 94 -1.96 -3.85 -13.49
C ASN A 94 -2.82 -2.61 -13.78
N VAL A 95 -3.97 -2.44 -13.11
CA VAL A 95 -4.80 -1.23 -13.22
C VAL A 95 -4.08 -0.02 -12.62
N TYR A 96 -3.45 -0.18 -11.44
CA TYR A 96 -2.67 0.87 -10.82
C TYR A 96 -1.45 1.28 -11.65
N LEU A 97 -0.70 0.32 -12.21
CA LEU A 97 0.48 0.60 -13.04
C LEU A 97 0.12 1.41 -14.30
N LYS A 98 -1.02 1.15 -14.93
CA LYS A 98 -1.54 1.99 -16.04
C LYS A 98 -1.80 3.44 -15.63
N ASN A 99 -2.03 3.68 -14.35
CA ASN A 99 -2.33 4.99 -13.77
C ASN A 99 -1.22 5.50 -12.85
N ILE A 100 0.03 5.04 -13.04
CA ILE A 100 1.15 5.35 -12.13
C ILE A 100 1.43 6.85 -11.97
N LYS A 101 1.13 7.66 -13.00
CA LYS A 101 1.21 9.12 -12.95
C LYS A 101 0.34 9.75 -11.85
N ASN A 102 -0.71 9.06 -11.42
CA ASN A 102 -1.64 9.55 -10.39
C ASN A 102 -1.24 9.14 -8.98
N TRP A 103 -0.30 8.20 -8.79
CA TRP A 103 -0.04 7.58 -7.48
C TRP A 103 0.31 8.59 -6.38
N HIS A 104 1.05 9.64 -6.75
CA HIS A 104 1.52 10.69 -5.86
C HIS A 104 0.59 11.90 -5.77
N VAL A 105 -0.44 11.97 -6.61
CA VAL A 105 -1.36 13.11 -6.60
C VAL A 105 -2.12 13.09 -5.28
N SER A 106 -1.91 14.10 -4.46
CA SER A 106 -2.48 14.18 -3.12
C SER A 106 -3.74 15.04 -3.06
N LYS A 107 -3.82 16.05 -3.94
CA LYS A 107 -4.94 16.99 -4.05
C LYS A 107 -6.31 16.31 -4.08
N ILE A 108 -7.20 16.77 -3.21
CA ILE A 108 -8.59 16.32 -3.13
C ILE A 108 -9.47 17.37 -3.77
N GLU A 109 -10.45 16.96 -4.57
CA GLU A 109 -11.43 17.90 -5.11
C GLU A 109 -12.23 18.56 -3.98
N ASN A 110 -12.49 19.87 -4.09
CA ASN A 110 -13.17 20.63 -3.04
C ASN A 110 -14.51 20.03 -2.61
N ASN A 111 -15.29 19.47 -3.55
CA ASN A 111 -16.55 18.80 -3.23
C ASN A 111 -16.35 17.59 -2.29
N ASN A 112 -15.28 16.83 -2.49
CA ASN A 112 -14.95 15.69 -1.63
C ASN A 112 -14.48 16.15 -0.25
N ILE A 113 -13.73 17.27 -0.15
CA ILE A 113 -13.37 17.89 1.13
C ILE A 113 -14.62 18.37 1.88
N ILE A 114 -15.54 19.06 1.20
CA ILE A 114 -16.81 19.53 1.78
C ILE A 114 -17.62 18.35 2.32
N ASN A 115 -17.74 17.27 1.55
CA ASN A 115 -18.46 16.06 1.95
C ASN A 115 -17.82 15.39 3.17
N ALA A 116 -16.48 15.28 3.20
CA ALA A 116 -15.76 14.75 4.34
C ALA A 116 -15.98 15.60 5.60
N ASN A 117 -15.90 16.92 5.49
CA ASN A 117 -16.14 17.85 6.60
C ASN A 117 -17.59 17.77 7.11
N LYS A 118 -18.58 17.62 6.22
CA LYS A 118 -19.97 17.38 6.62
C LYS A 118 -20.11 16.13 7.47
N LEU A 119 -19.45 15.03 7.11
CA LEU A 119 -19.43 13.81 7.91
C LEU A 119 -18.77 14.01 9.29
N LEU A 120 -17.74 14.86 9.39
CA LEU A 120 -17.12 15.20 10.67
C LEU A 120 -18.07 15.97 11.59
N LEU A 121 -18.80 16.95 11.06
CA LEU A 121 -19.81 17.70 11.82
C LEU A 121 -20.93 16.81 12.36
N GLU A 122 -21.25 15.71 11.65
CA GLU A 122 -22.19 14.68 12.07
C GLU A 122 -21.57 13.65 13.07
N ASN A 123 -20.36 13.90 13.58
CA ASN A 123 -19.58 12.99 14.45
C ASN A 123 -19.21 11.64 13.81
N LYS A 124 -19.22 11.55 12.47
CA LYS A 124 -18.97 10.33 11.69
C LYS A 124 -17.52 10.23 11.19
N LEU A 125 -16.55 10.36 12.09
CA LEU A 125 -15.10 10.31 11.78
C LEU A 125 -14.72 9.11 10.90
N GLN A 126 -15.17 7.89 11.24
CA GLN A 126 -14.86 6.70 10.46
C GLN A 126 -15.35 6.82 9.01
N ARG A 127 -16.62 7.19 8.83
CA ARG A 127 -17.19 7.33 7.47
C ARG A 127 -16.49 8.41 6.67
N SER A 128 -16.03 9.47 7.34
CA SER A 128 -15.28 10.54 6.68
C SER A 128 -13.89 10.07 6.23
N LEU A 129 -13.16 9.33 7.07
CA LEU A 129 -11.89 8.72 6.69
C LEU A 129 -12.06 7.71 5.54
N ASP A 130 -13.09 6.86 5.62
CA ASP A 130 -13.38 5.85 4.60
C ASP A 130 -13.76 6.50 3.26
N PHE A 131 -14.52 7.61 3.30
CA PHE A 131 -14.87 8.37 2.11
C PHE A 131 -13.62 8.89 1.37
N ILE A 132 -12.64 9.45 2.10
CA ILE A 132 -11.39 9.93 1.50
C ILE A 132 -10.50 8.79 1.00
N ALA A 133 -10.44 7.68 1.74
CA ALA A 133 -9.71 6.50 1.28
C ALA A 133 -10.29 5.92 -0.02
N ASN A 134 -11.63 5.88 -0.13
CA ASN A 134 -12.31 5.46 -1.35
C ASN A 134 -12.01 6.40 -2.51
N TYR A 135 -12.05 7.72 -2.29
CA TYR A 135 -11.65 8.70 -3.30
C TYR A 135 -10.22 8.43 -3.81
N TYR A 136 -9.25 8.19 -2.92
CA TYR A 136 -7.89 7.86 -3.36
C TYR A 136 -7.82 6.55 -4.14
N THR A 137 -8.60 5.55 -3.73
CA THR A 137 -8.67 4.24 -4.40
C THR A 137 -9.24 4.38 -5.82
N GLU A 138 -10.40 5.03 -5.95
CA GLU A 138 -11.10 5.25 -7.23
C GLU A 138 -10.29 6.10 -8.21
N ASN A 139 -9.40 6.96 -7.71
CA ASN A 139 -8.55 7.84 -8.51
C ASN A 139 -7.10 7.33 -8.66
N PHE A 140 -6.81 6.09 -8.25
CA PHE A 140 -5.51 5.44 -8.37
C PHE A 140 -4.35 6.19 -7.68
N LYS A 141 -4.63 6.85 -6.56
CA LYS A 141 -3.67 7.65 -5.79
C LYS A 141 -2.92 6.79 -4.77
N LEU A 142 -2.27 5.72 -5.22
CA LEU A 142 -1.77 4.64 -4.37
C LEU A 142 -0.75 5.08 -3.30
N VAL A 143 0.21 5.93 -3.66
CA VAL A 143 1.21 6.43 -2.70
C VAL A 143 0.56 7.39 -1.70
N THR A 144 -0.35 8.25 -2.14
CA THR A 144 -1.14 9.11 -1.26
C THR A 144 -1.99 8.27 -0.29
N LEU A 145 -2.68 7.24 -0.80
CA LEU A 145 -3.48 6.32 0.00
C LEU A 145 -2.63 5.61 1.06
N MET A 146 -1.45 5.12 0.68
CA MET A 146 -0.50 4.51 1.61
C MET A 146 -0.09 5.48 2.72
N LYS A 147 0.18 6.75 2.39
CA LYS A 147 0.52 7.80 3.38
C LYS A 147 -0.67 8.21 4.26
N PHE A 148 -1.88 8.12 3.74
CA PHE A 148 -3.12 8.44 4.46
C PHE A 148 -3.56 7.32 5.41
N TYR A 149 -3.34 6.06 5.02
CA TYR A 149 -3.80 4.86 5.73
C TYR A 149 -3.49 4.81 7.23
N PRO A 150 -2.33 5.29 7.73
CA PRO A 150 -2.05 5.34 9.16
C PRO A 150 -3.15 6.03 10.00
N LEU A 151 -3.86 7.03 9.45
CA LEU A 151 -4.98 7.69 10.15
C LEU A 151 -6.18 6.75 10.33
N GLN A 152 -6.54 6.00 9.28
CA GLN A 152 -7.59 4.97 9.36
C GLN A 152 -7.20 3.86 10.35
N ASN A 153 -5.95 3.41 10.28
CA ASN A 153 -5.46 2.34 11.13
C ASN A 153 -5.45 2.75 12.61
N GLN A 154 -5.03 3.99 12.93
CA GLN A 154 -5.11 4.54 14.28
C GLN A 154 -6.54 4.47 14.83
N LEU A 155 -7.54 4.86 14.03
CA LEU A 155 -8.95 4.79 14.45
C LEU A 155 -9.40 3.34 14.67
N SER A 156 -9.00 2.43 13.78
CA SER A 156 -9.30 1.00 13.91
C SER A 156 -8.75 0.41 15.21
N ILE A 157 -7.48 0.69 15.50
CA ILE A 157 -6.79 0.22 16.71
C ILE A 157 -7.49 0.71 17.98
N ILE A 158 -7.78 2.01 18.10
CA ILE A 158 -8.42 2.53 19.32
C ILE A 158 -9.85 2.02 19.50
N ARG A 159 -10.55 1.73 18.41
CA ARG A 159 -11.89 1.12 18.47
C ARG A 159 -11.83 -0.32 18.93
N MET A 160 -10.86 -1.09 18.43
CA MET A 160 -10.63 -2.46 18.90
C MET A 160 -10.24 -2.47 20.38
N ALA A 161 -9.32 -1.60 20.80
CA ALA A 161 -8.92 -1.47 22.21
C ALA A 161 -10.12 -1.14 23.11
N LYS A 162 -10.97 -0.18 22.69
CA LYS A 162 -12.22 0.15 23.41
C LYS A 162 -13.19 -1.03 23.45
N GLN A 163 -13.36 -1.77 22.36
CA GLN A 163 -14.23 -2.94 22.30
C GLN A 163 -13.73 -4.06 23.24
N LYS A 164 -12.42 -4.21 23.35
CA LYS A 164 -11.76 -5.15 24.27
C LYS A 164 -11.65 -4.63 25.72
N GLN A 165 -12.14 -3.43 25.99
CA GLN A 165 -12.06 -2.76 27.31
C GLN A 165 -10.61 -2.53 27.79
N GLU A 166 -9.64 -2.45 26.87
CA GLU A 166 -8.23 -2.14 27.16
C GLU A 166 -8.02 -0.65 27.47
N ILE A 167 -8.97 0.20 27.03
CA ILE A 167 -9.01 1.63 27.32
C ILE A 167 -10.41 2.03 27.79
N ASP A 168 -10.49 3.03 28.66
CA ASP A 168 -11.75 3.60 29.11
C ASP A 168 -12.39 4.52 28.06
N ASN A 169 -13.61 4.99 28.35
CA ASN A 169 -14.34 5.85 27.43
C ASN A 169 -13.70 7.24 27.27
N GLU A 170 -13.08 7.78 28.32
CA GLU A 170 -12.47 9.12 28.30
C GLU A 170 -11.21 9.12 27.42
N SER A 171 -10.32 8.16 27.66
CA SER A 171 -9.12 7.89 26.87
C SER A 171 -9.45 7.66 25.39
N TYR A 172 -10.52 6.92 25.10
CA TYR A 172 -11.00 6.74 23.73
C TYR A 172 -11.43 8.07 23.09
N LEU A 173 -12.17 8.92 23.81
CA LEU A 173 -12.65 10.19 23.27
C LEU A 173 -11.50 11.15 22.98
N VAL A 174 -10.49 11.23 23.86
CA VAL A 174 -9.28 12.03 23.66
C VAL A 174 -8.53 11.57 22.41
N GLN A 175 -8.21 10.27 22.30
CA GLN A 175 -7.50 9.73 21.13
C GLN A 175 -8.30 9.89 19.84
N LYS A 176 -9.63 9.73 19.89
CA LYS A 176 -10.51 9.97 18.73
C LYS A 176 -10.43 11.43 18.27
N GLN A 177 -10.42 12.39 19.19
CA GLN A 177 -10.28 13.82 18.87
C GLN A 177 -8.91 14.14 18.27
N GLU A 178 -7.84 13.51 18.75
CA GLU A 178 -6.50 13.67 18.16
C GLU A 178 -6.46 13.19 16.71
N ILE A 179 -7.06 12.03 16.41
CA ILE A 179 -7.16 11.50 15.04
C ILE A 179 -8.00 12.43 14.18
N GLN A 180 -9.13 12.93 14.69
CA GLN A 180 -9.94 13.92 13.98
C GLN A 180 -9.14 15.18 13.65
N SER A 181 -8.39 15.72 14.61
CA SER A 181 -7.55 16.91 14.41
C SER A 181 -6.46 16.68 13.36
N LYS A 182 -5.83 15.49 13.36
CA LYS A 182 -4.85 15.11 12.33
C LYS A 182 -5.50 15.01 10.95
N PHE A 183 -6.71 14.47 10.89
CA PHE A 183 -7.47 14.36 9.64
C PHE A 183 -7.92 15.71 9.09
N GLU A 184 -8.39 16.62 9.94
CA GLU A 184 -8.73 18.00 9.54
C GLU A 184 -7.50 18.73 8.99
N LYS A 185 -6.33 18.58 9.63
CA LYS A 185 -5.06 19.10 9.11
C LYS A 185 -4.69 18.49 7.76
N TRP A 186 -4.92 17.18 7.58
CA TRP A 186 -4.72 16.51 6.30
C TRP A 186 -5.60 17.12 5.22
N LEU A 187 -6.92 17.22 5.45
CA LEU A 187 -7.86 17.81 4.51
C LEU A 187 -7.48 19.23 4.10
N LYS A 188 -7.06 20.07 5.07
CA LYS A 188 -6.61 21.44 4.80
C LYS A 188 -5.37 21.47 3.91
N LYS A 189 -4.37 20.63 4.20
CA LYS A 189 -3.15 20.53 3.40
C LYS A 189 -3.44 20.11 1.96
N GLU A 190 -4.41 19.22 1.75
CA GLU A 190 -4.76 18.72 0.41
C GLU A 190 -5.72 19.64 -0.37
N GLN A 191 -6.15 20.74 0.24
CA GLN A 191 -6.95 21.80 -0.38
C GLN A 191 -6.07 22.85 -1.08
N ASP A 192 -4.90 23.13 -0.52
CA ASP A 192 -3.89 24.08 -1.00
C ASP A 192 -3.12 23.51 -2.21
#